data_AF-X1QB16-F1
#
_entry.id   AF-X1QB16-F1
#
_cell.length_a   1.000
_cell.length_b   1.000
_cell.length_c   1.000
_cell.angle_alpha   90.00
_cell.angle_beta   90.00
_cell.angle_gamma   90.00
#
_symmetry.space_group_name_H-M   'P 1'
#
loop_
_entity.id
_entity.type
_entity.pdbx_description
1 polymer ?
#
loop_
_entity_poly.entity_id
_entity_poly.type
_entity_poly.pdbx_seq_one_letter_code
_entity_poly.pdbx_strand_id
1 'polypeptide(L)' 'FAYASNLNRKQMSERCPDAQPKFTVNLPNYKLVFAGGSRRWPGEVATIKRAQGSKVPGAIYKISDKC' A
#
# COMPACT_ATOMS: atom_id res chain seq x y z
N PHE A 1 0.61 5.45 3.94
CA PHE A 1 1.29 4.15 4.12
C PHE A 1 0.91 3.25 2.96
N ALA A 2 1.88 2.84 2.16
CA ALA A 2 1.69 1.90 1.05
C ALA A 2 2.13 0.50 1.47
N TYR A 3 1.36 -0.53 1.09
CA TYR A 3 1.57 -1.93 1.48
C TYR A 3 1.38 -2.93 0.33
N ALA A 4 1.16 -2.43 -0.89
CA ALA A 4 0.88 -3.25 -2.06
C ALA A 4 1.23 -2.49 -3.35
N SER A 5 0.30 -2.39 -4.30
CA SER A 5 0.46 -1.78 -5.63
C SER A 5 1.18 -0.41 -5.62
N ASN A 6 0.88 0.46 -4.65
CA ASN A 6 1.55 1.76 -4.45
C ASN A 6 3.02 1.69 -3.97
N LEU A 7 3.58 0.51 -3.68
CA LEU A 7 5.01 0.32 -3.46
C LEU A 7 5.80 0.35 -4.77
N ASN A 8 5.14 0.06 -5.89
CA ASN A 8 5.74 0.23 -7.21
C ASN A 8 5.85 1.72 -7.51
N ARG A 9 7.09 2.22 -7.65
CA ARG A 9 7.36 3.65 -7.87
C ARG A 9 6.72 4.20 -9.14
N LYS A 10 6.74 3.43 -10.24
CA LYS A 10 6.12 3.83 -11.52
C LYS A 10 4.61 3.98 -11.35
N GLN A 11 3.96 3.00 -10.72
CA GLN A 11 2.53 3.07 -10.49
C GLN A 11 2.16 4.18 -9.49
N MET A 12 3.00 4.43 -8.48
CA MET A 12 2.80 5.53 -7.55
C MET A 12 2.92 6.88 -8.26
N SER A 13 3.91 7.07 -9.14
CA SER A 13 4.08 8.32 -9.90
C SER A 13 2.94 8.56 -10.90
N GLU A 14 2.37 7.49 -11.48
CA GLU A 14 1.18 7.61 -12.34
C GLU A 14 -0.08 8.04 -11.55
N ARG A 15 -0.19 7.65 -10.27
CA ARG A 15 -1.34 7.97 -9.41
C ARG A 15 -1.18 9.31 -8.68
N CYS A 16 0.03 9.62 -8.25
CA CYS A 16 0.39 10.84 -7.54
C CYS A 16 1.83 11.21 -7.93
N PRO A 17 2.00 12.02 -8.99
CA PRO A 17 3.32 12.44 -9.47
C PRO A 17 4.17 13.16 -8.42
N ASP A 18 3.52 13.87 -7.50
CA ASP A 18 4.15 14.64 -6.44
C ASP A 18 4.58 13.77 -5.22
N ALA A 19 4.29 12.47 -5.25
CA ALA A 19 4.58 11.57 -4.14
C ALA A 19 6.10 11.43 -3.92
N GLN A 20 6.57 11.84 -2.75
CA GLN A 20 7.97 11.68 -2.36
C GLN A 20 8.12 10.45 -1.45
N PRO A 21 8.88 9.41 -1.85
CA PRO A 21 9.19 8.31 -0.96
C PRO A 21 10.02 8.81 0.23
N LYS A 22 9.67 8.38 1.45
CA LYS A 22 10.36 8.79 2.68
C LYS A 22 11.19 7.65 3.26
N PHE A 23 10.52 6.64 3.82
CA PHE A 23 11.19 5.51 4.45
C PHE A 23 10.28 4.28 4.48
N THR A 24 10.88 3.12 4.69
CA THR A 24 10.15 1.86 4.91
C THR A 24 9.78 1.71 6.37
N VAL A 25 8.65 1.07 6.63
CA VAL A 25 8.10 0.87 7.97
C VAL A 25 7.44 -0.50 8.08
N ASN A 26 7.34 -1.01 9.30
CA ASN A 26 6.52 -2.17 9.62
C ASN A 26 5.28 -1.70 10.37
N LEU A 27 4.09 -2.02 9.86
CA LEU A 27 2.83 -1.79 10.56
C LEU A 27 2.53 -2.99 11.48
N PRO A 28 2.62 -2.85 12.82
CA PRO A 28 2.40 -3.95 13.75
C PRO A 28 0.92 -4.25 13.94
N ASN A 29 0.60 -5.49 14.31
CA ASN A 29 -0.75 -6.00 14.58
C ASN A 29 -1.68 -6.02 13.35
N TYR A 30 -1.09 -6.16 12.16
CA TYR A 30 -1.81 -6.34 10.90
C TYR A 30 -1.20 -7.48 10.09
N LYS A 31 -2.02 -8.10 9.24
CA LYS A 31 -1.61 -9.09 8.24
C LYS A 31 -2.10 -8.66 6.86
N LEU A 32 -1.24 -8.80 5.86
CA LEU A 32 -1.59 -8.63 4.45
C LEU A 32 -2.41 -9.83 3.99
N VAL A 33 -3.55 -9.56 3.37
CA VAL A 33 -4.41 -10.57 2.75
C VAL A 33 -4.81 -10.10 1.36
N PHE A 34 -5.11 -11.03 0.47
CA PHE A 34 -5.76 -10.72 -0.79
C PHE A 34 -7.23 -11.06 -0.60
N ALA A 35 -8.09 -10.08 -0.84
CA ALA A 35 -9.53 -10.25 -0.66
C ALA A 35 -10.30 -9.27 -1.53
N GLY A 36 -11.42 -9.75 -2.07
CA GLY A 36 -12.36 -8.94 -2.85
C GLY A 36 -11.94 -8.80 -4.31
N GLY A 37 -12.93 -8.82 -5.21
CA GLY A 37 -12.70 -8.74 -6.65
C GLY A 37 -12.49 -7.29 -7.12
N SER A 38 -11.59 -7.11 -8.08
CA SER A 38 -11.42 -5.85 -8.80
C SER A 38 -11.96 -5.97 -10.22
N ARG A 39 -12.69 -4.95 -10.69
CA ARG A 39 -13.06 -4.85 -12.11
C ARG A 39 -11.87 -4.51 -13.00
N ARG A 40 -10.84 -3.88 -12.43
CA ARG A 40 -9.64 -3.40 -13.13
C ARG A 40 -8.50 -4.42 -13.13
N TRP A 41 -8.51 -5.36 -12.18
CA TRP A 41 -7.44 -6.33 -11.98
C TRP A 41 -8.07 -7.71 -11.90
N PRO A 42 -7.69 -8.68 -12.75
CA PRO A 42 -8.17 -10.04 -12.60
C PRO A 42 -7.70 -10.59 -11.26
N GLY A 43 -8.64 -11.07 -10.45
CA GLY A 43 -8.37 -11.67 -9.13
C GLY A 43 -8.55 -10.71 -7.95
N GLU A 44 -8.06 -11.16 -6.80
CA GLU A 44 -8.22 -10.45 -5.54
C GLU A 44 -7.19 -9.33 -5.34
N VAL A 45 -7.61 -8.24 -4.71
CA VAL A 45 -6.71 -7.12 -4.40
C VAL A 45 -6.16 -7.21 -2.97
N ALA A 46 -4.97 -6.65 -2.78
CA ALA A 46 -4.33 -6.59 -1.48
C ALA A 46 -5.09 -5.66 -0.52
N THR A 47 -5.36 -6.17 0.67
CA THR A 47 -5.89 -5.42 1.82
C THR A 47 -5.19 -5.87 3.10
N ILE A 48 -5.37 -5.13 4.19
CA ILE A 48 -4.79 -5.47 5.50
C ILE A 48 -5.91 -5.72 6.50
N LYS A 49 -5.77 -6.78 7.30
CA LYS A 49 -6.68 -7.09 8.41
C LYS A 49 -5.92 -7.03 9.73
N ARG A 50 -6.61 -6.64 10.81
CA ARG A 50 -6.05 -6.70 12.16
C ARG A 50 -5.67 -8.15 12.47
N ALA A 51 -4.45 -8.34 12.95
CA ALA A 51 -3.89 -9.64 13.31
C ALA A 51 -2.78 -9.44 14.34
N GLN A 52 -3.08 -9.72 15.60
CA GLN A 52 -2.13 -9.54 16.70
C GLN A 52 -0.85 -10.33 16.48
N GLY A 53 0.31 -9.74 16.76
CA GLY A 53 1.62 -10.39 16.59
C GLY A 53 2.11 -10.49 15.14
N SER A 54 1.28 -10.13 14.16
CA SER A 54 1.70 -9.99 12.76
C SER A 54 2.20 -8.58 12.46
N LYS A 55 2.96 -8.44 11.37
CA LYS A 55 3.38 -7.14 10.85
C LYS A 55 3.31 -7.10 9.34
N VAL A 56 2.98 -5.93 8.79
CA VAL A 56 2.99 -5.68 7.34
C VAL A 56 4.11 -4.72 6.99
N PRO A 57 5.11 -5.13 6.19
CA PRO A 57 6.10 -4.19 5.66
C PRO A 57 5.44 -3.25 4.65
N GLY A 58 5.84 -2.00 4.68
CA GLY A 58 5.33 -0.97 3.79
C GLY A 58 6.27 0.22 3.66
N ALA A 59 5.81 1.25 2.95
CA ALA A 59 6.54 2.49 2.75
C ALA A 59 5.67 3.71 3.05
N ILE A 60 6.30 4.75 3.60
CA ILE A 60 5.68 6.06 3.76
C ILE A 60 6.07 6.93 2.57
N TYR A 61 5.05 7.54 1.97
CA TYR A 61 5.18 8.61 1.01
C TYR A 61 4.67 9.89 1.65
N LYS A 62 5.37 10.99 1.41
CA LYS A 62 4.80 12.34 1.57
C LYS A 62 4.08 12.66 0.28
N ILE A 63 2.78 12.96 0.36
CA ILE A 63 1.95 13.35 -0.78
C ILE A 63 1.49 14.80 -0.60
N SER A 64 1.11 15.46 -1.68
CA SER A 64 0.41 16.76 -1.65
C SER A 64 -1.09 16.53 -1.49
N ASP A 65 -1.84 17.56 -1.09
CA ASP A 65 -3.31 17.47 -0.94
C ASP A 65 -4.06 17.33 -2.28
N LYS A 66 -3.33 17.44 -3.40
CA LYS A 66 -3.85 17.25 -4.77
C LYS A 66 -3.82 15.79 -5.19
N CYS A 67 -3.21 14.93 -4.38
CA CYS A 67 -3.31 13.48 -4.42
C CYS A 67 -4.30 13.01 -3.33
#